data_AF-A0A2V5VTP7-F1
#
_entry.id   AF-A0A2V5VTP7-F1
#
_cell.length_a   1.000
_cell.length_b   1.000
_cell.length_c   1.000
_cell.angle_alpha   90.00
_cell.angle_beta   90.00
_cell.angle_gamma   90.00
#
_symmetry.space_group_name_H-M   'P 1'
#
loop_
_entity.id
_entity.type
_entity.pdbx_description
1 polymer ?
#
loop_
_entity_poly.entity_id
_entity_poly.type
_entity_poly.pdbx_seq_one_letter_code
_entity_poly.pdbx_strand_id
1 'polypeptide(L)'
;MKSLTKHKIILVTLLCVLIFLALAELAMVNKSAKEMARRDALELGINHLAGAIELYREDHNRYPSSLDELLLGIRPELKADIARYRVLNNRFGDKYEYHPLTNGFVITVAAPDRWFRKGERVEPPA
;
A
#
# COMPACT_ATOMS: atom_id res chain seq x y z
N MET A 1 9.92 15.74 -54.49
CA MET A 1 10.00 14.80 -53.35
C MET A 1 11.40 14.20 -53.29
N LYS A 2 12.20 14.51 -52.26
CA LYS A 2 13.54 13.94 -52.09
C LYS A 2 13.39 12.46 -51.68
N SER A 3 13.83 11.55 -52.55
CA SER A 3 13.88 10.11 -52.30
C SER A 3 14.66 9.83 -51.00
N LEU A 4 13.98 9.29 -49.99
CA LEU A 4 14.61 8.80 -48.77
C LEU A 4 15.44 7.56 -49.14
N THR A 5 16.76 7.71 -49.14
CA THR A 5 17.69 6.59 -49.34
C THR A 5 17.48 5.56 -48.23
N LYS A 6 17.43 4.26 -48.58
CA LYS A 6 17.13 3.12 -47.68
C LYS A 6 17.87 3.17 -46.33
N HIS A 7 19.10 3.69 -46.32
CA HIS A 7 19.93 3.91 -45.13
C HIS A 7 19.28 4.84 -44.10
N LYS A 8 18.60 5.91 -44.53
CA LYS A 8 17.88 6.82 -43.63
C LYS A 8 16.67 6.17 -42.99
N ILE A 9 15.98 5.30 -43.74
CA ILE A 9 14.84 4.53 -43.22
C ILE A 9 15.33 3.56 -42.14
N ILE A 10 16.40 2.80 -42.42
CA ILE A 10 17.00 1.86 -41.45
C ILE A 10 17.44 2.59 -40.17
N LEU A 11 18.05 3.77 -40.31
CA LEU A 11 18.55 4.55 -39.18
C LEU A 11 17.41 5.11 -38.31
N VAL A 12 16.32 5.56 -38.93
CA VAL A 12 15.10 5.98 -38.21
C VAL A 12 14.45 4.79 -37.48
N THR A 13 14.35 3.63 -38.12
CA THR A 13 13.79 2.43 -37.49
C THR A 13 14.61 1.99 -36.29
N LEU A 14 15.95 1.98 -36.39
CA LEU A 14 16.84 1.67 -35.26
C LEU A 14 16.67 2.66 -34.10
N LEU A 15 16.56 3.95 -34.40
CA LEU A 15 16.31 4.97 -33.40
C LEU A 15 14.97 4.74 -32.68
N CYS A 16 13.91 4.43 -33.43
CA CYS A 16 12.61 4.12 -32.86
C CYS A 16 12.67 2.90 -31.93
N VAL A 17 13.34 1.81 -32.34
CA VAL A 17 13.50 0.61 -31.49
C VAL A 17 14.22 0.93 -30.19
N LEU A 18 15.29 1.73 -30.25
CA LEU A 18 16.03 2.16 -29.05
C LEU A 18 15.15 3.01 -28.11
N ILE A 19 14.34 3.92 -28.65
CA ILE A 19 13.40 4.72 -27.86
C ILE A 19 12.35 3.82 -27.19
N PHE A 20 11.78 2.86 -27.93
CA PHE A 20 10.80 1.93 -27.37
C PHE A 20 11.38 1.07 -26.25
N LEU A 21 12.62 0.59 -26.41
CA LEU A 21 13.32 -0.16 -25.36
C LEU A 21 13.54 0.72 -24.12
N ALA A 22 14.01 1.96 -24.28
CA ALA A 22 14.19 2.89 -23.17
C ALA A 22 12.88 3.21 -22.42
N LEU A 23 11.78 3.39 -23.16
CA LEU A 23 10.46 3.61 -22.56
C LEU A 23 9.94 2.37 -21.81
N ALA A 24 10.20 1.17 -22.33
CA ALA A 24 9.83 -0.08 -21.68
C ALA A 24 10.56 -0.27 -20.34
N GLU A 25 11.88 -0.04 -20.32
CA GLU A 25 12.68 -0.06 -19.08
C GLU A 25 12.17 0.95 -18.06
N LEU A 26 11.91 2.19 -18.48
CA LEU A 26 11.37 3.23 -17.61
C LEU A 26 10.00 2.83 -17.02
N ALA A 27 9.12 2.22 -17.82
CA ALA A 27 7.84 1.73 -17.36
C ALA A 27 7.98 0.60 -16.33
N MET A 28 8.92 -0.32 -16.52
CA MET A 28 9.21 -1.40 -15.57
C MET A 28 9.76 -0.87 -14.25
N VAL A 29 10.72 0.06 -14.29
CA VAL A 29 11.28 0.70 -13.09
C VAL A 29 10.20 1.46 -12.34
N ASN A 30 9.36 2.24 -13.03
CA ASN A 30 8.28 2.98 -12.40
C ASN A 30 7.25 2.06 -11.74
N LYS A 31 6.92 0.93 -12.38
CA LYS A 31 6.04 -0.10 -11.79
C LYS A 31 6.66 -0.72 -10.54
N SER A 32 7.96 -1.04 -10.59
CA SER A 32 8.69 -1.61 -9.44
C SER A 32 8.71 -0.64 -8.26
N ALA A 33 9.09 0.62 -8.51
CA ALA A 33 9.11 1.68 -7.50
C ALA A 33 7.73 1.90 -6.87
N LYS A 34 6.66 1.90 -7.69
CA LYS A 34 5.28 2.03 -7.20
C LYS A 34 4.88 0.87 -6.29
N GLU A 35 5.25 -0.36 -6.63
CA GLU A 35 4.95 -1.54 -5.80
C GLU A 35 5.76 -1.56 -4.50
N MET A 36 7.02 -1.10 -4.52
CA MET A 36 7.81 -0.93 -3.29
C MET A 36 7.17 0.13 -2.38
N ALA A 37 6.91 1.33 -2.90
CA ALA A 37 6.26 2.39 -2.14
C ALA A 37 4.89 1.97 -1.57
N ARG A 38 4.15 1.10 -2.28
CA ARG A 38 2.90 0.52 -1.78
C ARG A 38 3.14 -0.41 -0.59
N ARG A 39 4.13 -1.31 -0.67
CA ARG A 39 4.46 -2.22 0.44
C ARG A 39 4.88 -1.45 1.67
N ASP A 40 5.76 -0.45 1.52
CA ASP A 40 6.22 0.36 2.64
C ASP A 40 5.05 1.10 3.30
N ALA A 41 4.13 1.64 2.50
CA ALA A 41 2.92 2.29 3.00
C ALA A 41 1.98 1.31 3.72
N LEU A 42 1.86 0.08 3.21
CA LEU A 42 1.05 -0.98 3.81
C LEU A 42 1.61 -1.39 5.17
N GLU A 43 2.91 -1.71 5.23
CA GLU A 43 3.61 -2.11 6.44
C GLU A 43 3.52 -1.01 7.51
N LEU A 44 3.79 0.24 7.12
CA LEU A 44 3.65 1.39 8.01
C LEU A 44 2.21 1.50 8.54
N GLY A 45 1.21 1.39 7.67
CA GLY A 45 -0.19 1.45 8.06
C GLY A 45 -0.58 0.33 9.05
N ILE A 46 -0.19 -0.91 8.77
CA ILE A 46 -0.45 -2.06 9.63
C ILE A 46 0.21 -1.86 11.00
N ASN A 47 1.48 -1.44 11.03
CA ASN A 47 2.22 -1.25 12.28
C ASN A 47 1.63 -0.12 13.14
N HIS A 48 1.26 1.02 12.54
CA HIS A 48 0.60 2.09 13.27
C HIS A 48 -0.77 1.67 13.81
N LEU A 49 -1.55 0.92 13.01
CA LEU A 49 -2.86 0.46 13.44
C LEU A 49 -2.76 -0.57 14.56
N ALA A 50 -1.86 -1.55 14.43
CA ALA A 50 -1.58 -2.54 15.46
C ALA A 50 -1.13 -1.89 16.77
N GLY A 51 -0.21 -0.92 16.70
CA GLY A 51 0.23 -0.16 17.87
C GLY A 51 -0.92 0.61 18.53
N ALA A 52 -1.83 1.20 17.75
CA ALA A 52 -2.99 1.87 18.30
C ALA A 52 -3.99 0.93 18.98
N ILE A 53 -4.19 -0.27 18.42
CA ILE A 53 -5.04 -1.31 19.00
C ILE A 53 -4.47 -1.80 20.33
N GLU A 54 -3.15 -2.02 20.41
CA GLU A 54 -2.50 -2.42 21.66
C GLU A 54 -2.56 -1.34 22.73
N LEU A 55 -2.32 -0.07 22.37
CA LEU A 55 -2.49 1.04 23.31
C LEU A 55 -3.93 1.15 23.81
N TYR A 56 -4.92 0.97 22.93
CA TYR A 56 -6.32 0.93 23.35
C TYR A 56 -6.57 -0.19 24.36
N ARG A 57 -5.98 -1.38 24.14
CA ARG A 57 -6.09 -2.52 25.06
C ARG A 57 -5.48 -2.20 26.42
N GLU A 58 -4.31 -1.56 26.45
CA GLU A 58 -3.67 -1.15 27.70
C GLU A 58 -4.56 -0.17 28.49
N ASP A 59 -5.19 0.79 27.81
CA ASP A 59 -6.04 1.80 28.44
C ASP A 59 -7.40 1.24 28.90
N HIS A 60 -7.97 0.27 28.18
CA HIS A 60 -9.35 -0.21 28.38
C HIS A 60 -9.46 -1.66 28.90
N ASN A 61 -8.33 -2.35 29.08
CA ASN A 61 -8.24 -3.78 29.42
C ASN A 61 -8.99 -4.73 28.46
N ARG A 62 -9.23 -4.29 27.22
CA ARG A 62 -9.86 -5.11 26.17
C ARG A 62 -9.49 -4.59 24.79
N TYR A 63 -9.48 -5.48 23.80
CA TYR A 63 -9.40 -5.06 22.40
C TYR A 63 -10.68 -4.30 21.98
N PRO A 64 -10.57 -3.32 21.06
CA PRO A 64 -11.74 -2.67 20.50
C PRO A 64 -12.56 -3.67 19.68
N SER A 65 -13.88 -3.52 19.67
CA SER A 65 -14.79 -4.36 18.87
C SER A 65 -14.80 -4.00 17.38
N SER A 66 -14.36 -2.78 17.05
CA SER A 66 -14.34 -2.22 15.69
C SER A 66 -13.31 -1.09 15.56
N LEU A 67 -12.98 -0.73 14.32
CA LEU A 67 -12.13 0.44 14.05
C LEU A 67 -12.79 1.75 14.50
N ASP A 68 -14.11 1.86 14.41
CA ASP A 68 -14.82 3.06 14.86
C ASP A 68 -14.70 3.23 16.38
N GLU A 69 -14.83 2.14 17.14
CA GLU A 69 -14.60 2.16 18.58
C GLU A 69 -13.15 2.53 18.92
N LEU A 70 -12.17 1.98 18.19
CA LEU A 70 -10.78 2.37 18.34
C LEU A 70 -10.62 3.90 18.15
N LEU A 71 -11.13 4.46 17.05
CA LEU A 71 -11.01 5.88 16.73
C LEU A 71 -11.74 6.82 17.69
N LEU A 72 -12.69 6.31 18.48
CA LEU A 72 -13.40 7.06 19.51
C LEU A 72 -12.72 6.97 20.87
N GLY A 73 -12.07 5.86 21.20
CA GLY A 73 -11.44 5.66 22.51
C GLY A 73 -9.94 5.91 22.58
N ILE A 74 -9.25 6.12 21.44
CA ILE A 74 -7.83 6.53 21.47
C ILE A 74 -7.66 8.03 21.76
N ARG A 75 -6.47 8.36 22.28
CA ARG A 75 -6.04 9.75 22.49
C ARG A 75 -6.06 10.58 21.19
N PRO A 76 -6.38 11.89 21.26
CA PRO A 76 -6.45 12.76 20.08
C PRO A 76 -5.17 12.79 19.24
N GLU A 77 -4.00 12.70 19.87
CA GLU A 77 -2.70 12.70 19.19
C GLU A 77 -2.56 11.46 18.29
N LEU A 78 -2.94 10.30 18.81
CA LEU A 78 -2.87 9.03 18.08
C LEU A 78 -3.89 8.98 16.93
N LYS A 79 -5.07 9.57 17.14
CA LYS A 79 -6.07 9.76 16.08
C LYS A 79 -5.54 10.66 14.97
N ALA A 80 -4.85 11.74 15.33
CA ALA A 80 -4.22 12.64 14.37
C ALA A 80 -3.11 11.93 13.57
N ASP A 81 -2.34 11.04 14.21
CA ASP A 81 -1.32 10.23 13.53
C ASP A 81 -1.94 9.26 12.52
N ILE A 82 -2.97 8.50 12.91
CA ILE A 82 -3.71 7.60 11.99
C ILE A 82 -4.22 8.36 10.76
N ALA A 83 -4.76 9.57 10.96
CA ALA A 83 -5.22 10.42 9.87
C ALA A 83 -4.07 10.97 9.02
N ARG A 84 -2.98 11.44 9.65
CA ARG A 84 -1.79 12.01 8.99
C ARG A 84 -1.11 10.99 8.09
N TYR A 85 -0.90 9.78 8.60
CA TYR A 85 -0.30 8.67 7.85
C TYR A 85 -1.26 8.01 6.88
N ARG A 86 -2.52 8.46 6.85
CA ARG A 86 -3.59 7.93 5.99
C ARG A 86 -3.72 6.41 6.11
N VAL A 87 -3.57 5.90 7.33
CA VAL A 87 -3.54 4.46 7.60
C VAL A 87 -4.79 3.77 7.05
N LEU A 88 -5.96 4.40 7.22
CA LEU A 88 -7.23 3.86 6.75
C LEU A 88 -7.60 4.23 5.30
N ASN A 89 -6.87 5.15 4.68
CA ASN A 89 -7.17 5.71 3.36
C ASN A 89 -5.89 5.95 2.56
N ASN A 90 -5.09 4.91 2.36
CA ASN A 90 -3.77 5.05 1.75
C ASN A 90 -3.88 5.55 0.29
N ARG A 91 -2.78 6.09 -0.26
CA ARG A 91 -2.78 6.66 -1.63
C ARG A 91 -2.96 5.62 -2.74
N PHE A 92 -2.90 4.35 -2.40
CA PHE A 92 -3.01 3.23 -3.33
C PHE A 92 -4.44 2.68 -3.39
N GLY A 93 -5.35 3.15 -2.52
CA GLY A 93 -6.74 2.74 -2.47
C GLY A 93 -6.97 1.41 -1.73
N ASP A 94 -5.98 0.95 -0.96
CA ASP A 94 -6.12 -0.27 -0.16
C ASP A 94 -7.09 -0.03 1.00
N LYS A 95 -7.90 -1.05 1.32
CA LYS A 95 -8.89 -1.03 2.40
C LYS A 95 -8.43 -1.90 3.55
N TYR A 96 -8.49 -1.36 4.77
CA TYR A 96 -8.13 -2.06 5.99
C TYR A 96 -9.39 -2.58 6.68
N GLU A 97 -9.40 -3.86 6.99
CA GLU A 97 -10.44 -4.55 7.73
C GLU A 97 -9.86 -5.05 9.05
N TYR A 98 -10.63 -4.91 10.13
CA TYR A 98 -10.22 -5.30 11.48
C TYR A 98 -11.17 -6.38 12.00
N HIS A 99 -10.60 -7.44 12.55
CA HIS A 99 -11.34 -8.52 13.18
C HIS A 99 -10.78 -8.76 14.59
N PRO A 100 -11.56 -8.48 15.65
CA PRO A 100 -11.16 -8.83 17.00
C PRO A 100 -11.19 -10.36 17.17
N LEU A 101 -10.24 -10.89 17.94
CA LEU A 101 -10.17 -12.28 18.37
C LEU A 101 -10.21 -12.35 19.91
N THR A 102 -10.45 -13.53 20.47
CA THR A 102 -10.54 -13.72 21.93
C THR A 102 -9.30 -13.21 22.68
N ASN A 103 -8.11 -13.41 22.11
CA ASN A 103 -6.82 -13.03 22.72
C ASN A 103 -5.96 -12.19 21.78
N GLY A 104 -6.56 -11.47 20.83
CA GLY A 104 -5.78 -10.73 19.84
C GLY A 104 -6.67 -10.08 18.79
N PHE A 105 -6.10 -9.86 17.62
CA PHE A 105 -6.82 -9.29 16.49
C PHE A 105 -6.14 -9.70 15.17
N VAL A 106 -6.86 -9.47 14.08
CA VAL A 106 -6.34 -9.59 12.71
C VAL A 106 -6.65 -8.31 11.96
N ILE A 107 -5.65 -7.79 11.26
CA ILE A 107 -5.82 -6.73 10.27
C ILE A 107 -5.71 -7.38 8.89
N THR A 108 -6.72 -7.20 8.05
CA THR A 108 -6.70 -7.66 6.65
C THR A 108 -6.65 -6.43 5.75
N VAL A 109 -5.82 -6.48 4.71
CA VAL A 109 -5.73 -5.38 3.74
C VAL A 109 -6.12 -5.85 2.34
N ALA A 110 -7.20 -5.27 1.80
CA ALA A 110 -7.72 -5.58 0.48
C ALA A 110 -7.23 -4.54 -0.55
N ALA A 111 -6.50 -5.01 -1.57
CA ALA A 111 -6.07 -4.17 -2.68
C ALA A 111 -7.23 -3.89 -3.66
N PRO A 112 -7.38 -2.66 -4.17
CA PRO A 112 -8.54 -2.27 -4.99
C PRO A 112 -8.63 -2.98 -6.35
N ASP A 113 -7.51 -3.50 -6.85
CA ASP A 113 -7.38 -4.07 -8.19
C ASP A 113 -7.24 -5.60 -8.21
N ARG A 114 -7.26 -6.29 -7.06
CA ARG A 114 -6.98 -7.74 -7.00
C ARG A 114 -7.85 -8.48 -5.99
N TRP A 115 -8.93 -9.07 -6.50
CA TRP A 115 -9.85 -10.02 -5.82
C TRP A 115 -9.17 -11.23 -5.13
N PHE A 116 -7.87 -11.47 -5.31
CA PHE A 116 -7.20 -12.73 -4.94
C PHE A 116 -5.77 -12.61 -4.37
N ARG A 117 -5.40 -11.52 -3.68
CA ARG A 117 -4.19 -11.56 -2.82
C ARG A 117 -4.61 -11.86 -1.39
N LYS A 118 -4.21 -13.05 -0.91
CA LYS A 118 -4.34 -13.53 0.47
C LYS A 118 -3.95 -12.40 1.42
N GLY A 119 -4.88 -12.00 2.28
CA GLY A 119 -4.64 -11.00 3.31
C GLY A 119 -3.41 -11.37 4.12
N GLU A 120 -2.54 -10.39 4.34
CA GLU A 120 -1.38 -10.54 5.20
C GLU A 120 -1.88 -10.56 6.64
N ARG A 121 -2.00 -11.76 7.22
CA ARG A 121 -2.44 -11.95 8.60
C ARG A 121 -1.26 -11.67 9.52
N VAL A 122 -1.30 -10.53 10.20
CA VAL A 122 -0.38 -10.24 11.29
C VAL A 122 -1.03 -10.70 12.60
N GLU A 123 -0.41 -11.66 13.27
CA GLU A 123 -0.76 -12.07 14.63
C GLU A 123 0.15 -11.33 15.63
N PRO A 124 -0.34 -10.95 16.81
CA PRO A 124 0.52 -10.40 17.85
C PRO A 124 1.57 -11.43 18.31
N PRO A 125 2.77 -11.00 18.71
CA PRO A 125 3.79 -11.91 19.24
C PRO A 125 3.29 -12.59 20.53
N ALA A 126 3.58 -13.89 20.64
CA ALA A 126 3.23 -14.74 21.78
C ALA A 126 3.97 -14.38 23.07
#